data_AF-A0A9D9PXB2-F1
#
_entry.id   AF-A0A9D9PXB2-F1
#
_cell.length_a   1.000
_cell.length_b   1.000
_cell.length_c   1.000
_cell.angle_alpha   90.00
_cell.angle_beta   90.00
_cell.angle_gamma   90.00
#
_symmetry.space_group_name_H-M   'P 1'
#
loop_
_entity.id
_entity.type
_entity.pdbx_description
1 polymer ?
#
loop_
_entity_poly.entity_id
_entity_poly.type
_entity_poly.pdbx_seq_one_letter_code
_entity_poly.pdbx_strand_id
1 'polypeptide(L)'
;MSDYVFLVGDDYESNNKEYVSINSDKGKLISIALAASGIPFKGRFDKDRMLFNYDGIYKESVDEIITKFTSDEYAEQRNELAEHKGDDCLYFLPDVAKLLRMTEGTLRRRPMDIQLAVCKRYADNWYCDTYTIQHELKDF
;
A
#
# COMPACT_ATOMS: atom_id res chain seq x y z
N MET A 1 -4.20 3.73 -31.02
CA MET A 1 -4.91 3.09 -29.89
C MET A 1 -5.47 4.22 -29.04
N SER A 2 -6.75 4.18 -28.65
CA SER A 2 -7.33 5.24 -27.80
C SER A 2 -6.60 5.29 -26.46
N ASP A 3 -6.20 6.49 -26.05
CA ASP A 3 -5.73 6.80 -24.71
C ASP A 3 -6.93 6.76 -23.77
N TYR A 4 -7.32 5.54 -23.37
CA TYR A 4 -8.39 5.34 -22.41
C TYR A 4 -7.97 5.96 -21.07
N VAL A 5 -8.66 7.03 -20.71
CA VAL A 5 -8.53 7.69 -19.42
C VAL A 5 -9.55 7.07 -18.48
N PHE A 6 -9.09 6.53 -17.36
CA PHE A 6 -9.94 5.95 -16.31
C PHE A 6 -10.21 6.99 -15.24
N LEU A 7 -11.48 7.12 -14.80
CA LEU A 7 -11.86 7.91 -13.62
C LEU A 7 -11.87 6.99 -12.40
N VAL A 8 -11.33 7.47 -11.27
CA VAL A 8 -11.22 6.72 -10.01
C VAL A 8 -11.53 7.58 -8.80
N GLY A 9 -11.97 6.92 -7.74
CA GLY A 9 -12.37 7.57 -6.50
C GLY A 9 -13.73 8.25 -6.61
N ASP A 10 -14.22 8.72 -5.47
CA ASP A 10 -15.56 9.30 -5.33
C ASP A 10 -15.48 10.81 -5.03
N ASP A 11 -16.60 11.51 -5.23
CA ASP A 11 -16.70 12.87 -4.73
C ASP A 11 -16.68 12.87 -3.20
N TYR A 12 -15.84 13.73 -2.63
CA TYR A 12 -15.68 13.91 -1.19
C TYR A 12 -15.66 15.40 -0.85
N GLU A 13 -16.24 15.73 0.29
CA GLU A 13 -16.18 17.08 0.86
C GLU A 13 -14.88 17.25 1.64
N SER A 14 -14.12 18.28 1.30
CA SER A 14 -12.91 18.65 2.02
C SER A 14 -12.61 20.12 1.82
N ASN A 15 -12.22 20.79 2.91
CA ASN A 15 -11.75 22.18 2.89
C ASN A 15 -10.24 22.28 2.65
N ASN A 16 -9.53 21.15 2.59
CA ASN A 16 -8.07 21.08 2.46
C ASN A 16 -7.67 20.10 1.35
N LYS A 17 -7.98 20.42 0.10
CA LYS A 17 -7.66 19.53 -1.04
C LYS A 17 -6.21 19.68 -1.46
N GLU A 18 -5.49 18.57 -1.49
CA GLU A 18 -4.16 18.46 -2.09
C GLU A 18 -4.27 17.88 -3.51
N TYR A 19 -3.34 18.24 -4.39
CA TYR A 19 -3.34 17.84 -5.80
C TYR A 19 -2.01 17.23 -6.20
N VAL A 20 -2.07 16.09 -6.89
CA VAL A 20 -0.88 15.32 -7.29
C VAL A 20 -0.94 14.97 -8.77
N SER A 21 0.23 15.05 -9.42
CA SER A 21 0.47 14.61 -10.79
C SER A 21 1.74 13.75 -10.83
N ILE A 22 1.60 12.51 -11.29
CA ILE A 22 2.71 11.55 -11.34
C ILE A 22 2.79 11.00 -12.76
N ASN A 23 3.98 11.03 -13.35
CA ASN A 23 4.25 10.34 -14.61
C ASN A 23 4.67 8.91 -14.30
N SER A 24 3.71 7.99 -14.29
CA SER A 24 3.94 6.59 -13.95
C SER A 24 2.84 5.70 -14.53
N ASP A 25 3.24 4.52 -15.00
CA ASP A 25 2.36 3.43 -15.41
C ASP A 25 1.67 2.73 -14.22
N LYS A 26 2.03 3.10 -12.98
CA LYS A 26 1.49 2.52 -11.75
C LYS A 26 0.19 3.15 -11.28
N GLY A 27 -0.40 4.08 -12.05
CA GLY A 27 -1.60 4.82 -11.64
C GLY A 27 -2.75 3.93 -11.16
N LYS A 28 -2.99 2.79 -11.82
CA LYS A 28 -3.98 1.80 -11.38
C LYS A 28 -3.66 1.23 -9.99
N LEU A 29 -2.41 0.81 -9.76
CA LEU A 29 -2.01 0.19 -8.49
C LEU A 29 -2.04 1.20 -7.34
N ILE A 30 -1.59 2.44 -7.60
CA ILE A 30 -1.70 3.54 -6.63
C ILE A 30 -3.17 3.77 -6.27
N SER A 31 -4.08 3.82 -7.24
CA SER A 31 -5.52 4.01 -6.94
C SER A 31 -6.12 2.89 -6.08
N ILE A 32 -5.67 1.65 -6.24
CA ILE A 32 -6.10 0.51 -5.43
C ILE A 32 -5.58 0.65 -3.99
N ALA A 33 -4.31 1.03 -3.82
CA ALA A 33 -3.72 1.25 -2.51
C ALA A 33 -4.41 2.40 -1.76
N LEU A 34 -4.68 3.52 -2.44
CA LEU A 34 -5.41 4.66 -1.83
C LEU A 34 -6.80 4.23 -1.34
N ALA A 35 -7.53 3.45 -2.16
CA ALA A 35 -8.85 2.94 -1.80
C ALA A 35 -8.78 1.95 -0.62
N ALA A 36 -7.82 1.02 -0.63
CA ALA A 36 -7.60 0.06 0.45
C ALA A 36 -7.22 0.76 1.78
N SER A 37 -6.49 1.87 1.69
CA SER A 37 -6.17 2.75 2.82
C SER A 37 -7.32 3.64 3.30
N GLY A 38 -8.50 3.58 2.66
CA GLY A 38 -9.65 4.42 3.02
C GLY A 38 -9.45 5.92 2.80
N ILE A 39 -8.49 6.30 1.94
CA ILE A 39 -8.18 7.70 1.66
C ILE A 39 -9.26 8.25 0.71
N PRO A 40 -9.96 9.35 1.06
CA PRO A 40 -10.87 10.02 0.13
C PRO A 40 -10.08 10.70 -0.99
N PHE A 41 -10.28 10.24 -2.21
CA PHE A 41 -9.62 10.81 -3.39
C PHE A 41 -10.55 10.81 -4.60
N LYS A 42 -10.24 11.67 -5.57
CA LYS A 42 -10.83 11.66 -6.90
C LYS A 42 -9.76 11.94 -7.93
N GLY A 43 -9.75 11.17 -9.00
CA GLY A 43 -8.70 11.31 -10.00
C GLY A 43 -8.99 10.63 -11.30
N ARG A 44 -7.97 10.67 -12.15
CA ARG A 44 -7.92 9.95 -13.40
C ARG A 44 -6.50 9.46 -13.68
N PHE A 45 -6.39 8.36 -14.39
CA PHE A 45 -5.12 7.89 -14.89
C PHE A 45 -5.24 7.39 -16.32
N ASP A 46 -4.14 7.46 -17.04
CA ASP A 46 -3.91 6.79 -18.31
C ASP A 46 -2.69 5.87 -18.18
N LYS A 47 -2.07 5.51 -19.31
CA LYS A 47 -0.93 4.57 -19.32
C LYS A 47 0.35 5.16 -18.73
N ASP A 48 0.51 6.48 -18.77
CA ASP A 48 1.77 7.15 -18.46
C ASP A 48 1.61 8.19 -17.35
N ARG A 49 0.39 8.56 -16.98
CA ARG A 49 0.12 9.61 -16.00
C ARG A 49 -1.06 9.30 -15.08
N MET A 50 -0.90 9.65 -13.82
CA MET A 50 -1.97 9.74 -12.84
C MET A 50 -2.13 11.18 -12.35
N LEU A 51 -3.36 11.65 -12.28
CA LEU A 51 -3.76 12.95 -11.73
C LEU A 51 -4.87 12.73 -10.71
N PHE A 52 -4.69 13.19 -9.48
CA PHE A 52 -5.74 13.05 -8.47
C PHE A 52 -5.67 14.16 -7.44
N ASN A 53 -6.78 14.37 -6.75
CA ASN A 53 -6.88 15.16 -5.55
C ASN A 53 -7.37 14.29 -4.40
N TYR A 54 -6.96 14.62 -3.19
CA TYR A 54 -7.32 13.89 -1.97
C TYR A 54 -7.47 14.89 -0.80
N ASP A 55 -8.02 14.43 0.32
CA ASP A 55 -8.04 15.25 1.54
C ASP A 55 -6.64 15.35 2.15
N GLY A 56 -6.11 16.56 2.27
CA GLY A 56 -4.75 16.85 2.72
C GLY A 56 -4.43 16.38 4.13
N ILE A 57 -5.41 15.96 4.94
CA ILE A 57 -5.11 15.26 6.21
C ILE A 57 -4.37 13.94 5.99
N TYR A 58 -4.49 13.32 4.80
CA TYR A 58 -3.84 12.06 4.44
C TYR A 58 -2.49 12.24 3.73
N LYS A 59 -1.93 13.46 3.73
CA LYS A 59 -0.71 13.77 2.98
C LYS A 59 0.44 12.79 3.24
N GLU A 60 0.72 12.49 4.51
CA GLU A 60 1.79 11.55 4.86
C GLU A 60 1.52 10.14 4.32
N SER A 61 0.28 9.65 4.43
CA SER A 61 -0.12 8.33 3.89
C SER A 61 -0.02 8.29 2.37
N VAL A 62 -0.47 9.35 1.68
CA VAL A 62 -0.39 9.44 0.22
C VAL A 62 1.07 9.49 -0.25
N ASP A 63 1.91 10.28 0.41
CA ASP A 63 3.34 10.38 0.08
C ASP A 63 4.05 9.03 0.27
N GLU A 64 3.75 8.30 1.35
CA GLU A 64 4.28 6.95 1.59
C GLU A 64 3.87 5.99 0.46
N ILE A 65 2.57 5.94 0.12
CA ILE A 65 2.04 5.06 -0.93
C ILE A 65 2.70 5.37 -2.27
N ILE A 66 2.77 6.64 -2.68
CA ILE A 66 3.41 7.05 -3.93
C ILE A 66 4.86 6.59 -3.94
N THR A 67 5.61 6.87 -2.86
CA THR A 67 7.04 6.56 -2.75
C THR A 67 7.29 5.05 -2.87
N LYS A 68 6.43 4.20 -2.28
CA LYS A 68 6.52 2.74 -2.42
C LYS A 68 6.44 2.24 -3.86
N PHE A 69 5.74 2.96 -4.74
CA PHE A 69 5.61 2.60 -6.15
C PHE A 69 6.65 3.23 -7.06
N THR A 70 7.10 4.45 -6.75
CA THR A 70 7.88 5.27 -7.68
C THR A 70 9.35 5.45 -7.30
N SER A 71 9.70 5.24 -6.03
CA SER A 71 11.09 5.40 -5.55
C SER A 71 11.90 4.13 -5.68
N ASP A 72 13.20 4.30 -5.93
CA ASP A 72 14.19 3.21 -5.90
C ASP A 72 14.49 2.74 -4.48
N GLU A 73 14.19 3.55 -3.45
CA GLU A 73 14.31 3.18 -2.03
C GLU A 73 13.55 1.88 -1.72
N TYR A 74 12.44 1.67 -2.42
CA TYR A 74 11.55 0.54 -2.24
C TYR A 74 11.74 -0.58 -3.27
N ALA A 75 12.75 -0.47 -4.15
CA ALA A 75 12.93 -1.43 -5.24
C ALA A 75 13.26 -2.84 -4.74
N GLU A 76 14.08 -2.96 -3.69
CA GLU A 76 14.44 -4.24 -3.10
C GLU A 76 13.22 -4.91 -2.48
N GLN A 77 12.45 -4.21 -1.64
CA GLN A 77 11.24 -4.78 -1.04
C GLN A 77 10.18 -5.16 -2.08
N ARG A 78 10.07 -4.40 -3.19
CA ARG A 78 9.20 -4.79 -4.31
C ARG A 78 9.63 -6.10 -4.96
N ASN A 79 10.94 -6.34 -5.09
CA ASN A 79 11.47 -7.60 -5.62
C ASN A 79 11.23 -8.75 -4.65
N GLU A 80 11.49 -8.55 -3.36
CA GLU A 80 11.22 -9.55 -2.32
C GLU A 80 9.73 -9.92 -2.28
N LEU A 81 8.83 -8.94 -2.41
CA LEU A 81 7.39 -9.19 -2.55
C LEU A 81 7.07 -9.97 -3.81
N ALA A 82 7.70 -9.69 -4.95
CA ALA A 82 7.45 -10.47 -6.15
C ALA A 82 7.92 -11.93 -6.03
N GLU A 83 8.99 -12.18 -5.27
CA GLU A 83 9.59 -13.50 -5.07
C GLU A 83 8.87 -14.33 -4.00
N HIS A 84 8.57 -13.73 -2.84
CA HIS A 84 8.09 -14.44 -1.66
C HIS A 84 6.57 -14.31 -1.42
N LYS A 85 5.85 -13.47 -2.19
CA LYS A 85 4.39 -13.40 -2.09
C LYS A 85 3.75 -14.69 -2.57
N GLY A 86 3.04 -15.38 -1.67
CA GLY A 86 2.38 -16.65 -1.96
C GLY A 86 2.81 -17.74 -0.98
N ASP A 87 3.53 -18.74 -1.49
CA ASP A 87 3.85 -19.95 -0.71
C ASP A 87 4.96 -19.72 0.34
N ASP A 88 5.82 -18.71 0.14
CA ASP A 88 6.95 -18.40 1.02
C ASP A 88 6.74 -17.11 1.86
N CYS A 89 5.49 -16.80 2.21
CA CYS A 89 5.18 -15.57 2.96
C CYS A 89 5.91 -15.47 4.30
N LEU A 90 6.35 -16.59 4.90
CA LEU A 90 7.09 -16.58 6.17
C LEU A 90 8.42 -15.84 6.10
N TYR A 91 8.93 -15.58 4.89
CA TYR A 91 10.04 -14.66 4.66
C TYR A 91 9.83 -13.32 5.39
N PHE A 92 8.59 -12.80 5.38
CA PHE A 92 8.23 -11.50 5.97
C PHE A 92 8.03 -11.51 7.49
N LEU A 93 8.29 -12.62 8.19
CA LEU A 93 8.16 -12.70 9.65
C LEU A 93 8.91 -11.57 10.40
N PRO A 94 10.18 -11.26 10.06
CA PRO A 94 10.92 -10.19 10.73
C PRO A 94 10.28 -8.81 10.53
N ASP A 95 9.83 -8.50 9.31
CA ASP A 95 9.20 -7.23 8.98
C ASP A 95 7.85 -7.07 9.68
N VAL A 96 7.04 -8.13 9.69
CA VAL A 96 5.77 -8.15 10.41
C VAL A 96 5.98 -7.94 11.90
N ALA A 97 6.96 -8.64 12.50
CA ALA A 97 7.26 -8.48 13.92
C ALA A 97 7.68 -7.04 14.26
N LYS A 98 8.56 -6.45 13.42
CA LYS A 98 8.98 -5.05 13.54
C LYS A 98 7.78 -4.10 13.42
N LEU A 99 6.93 -4.32 12.43
CA LEU A 99 5.75 -3.49 12.16
C LEU A 99 4.75 -3.52 13.32
N LEU A 100 4.53 -4.70 13.91
CA LEU A 100 3.68 -4.92 15.08
C LEU A 100 4.35 -4.56 16.41
N ARG A 101 5.59 -4.04 16.37
CA ARG A 101 6.37 -3.64 17.56
C ARG A 101 6.56 -4.78 18.55
N MET A 102 6.81 -5.99 18.04
CA MET A 102 7.15 -7.17 18.84
C MET A 102 8.43 -7.84 18.34
N THR A 103 8.96 -8.79 19.10
CA THR A 103 10.12 -9.56 18.66
C THR A 103 9.68 -10.66 17.69
N GLU A 104 10.56 -10.99 16.74
CA GLU A 104 10.35 -12.12 15.83
C GLU A 104 10.12 -13.43 16.62
N GLY A 105 10.85 -13.63 17.72
CA GLY A 105 10.66 -14.79 18.59
C GLY A 105 9.27 -14.87 19.22
N THR A 106 8.64 -13.73 19.54
CA THR A 106 7.24 -13.71 20.01
C THR A 106 6.29 -14.14 18.91
N LEU A 107 6.49 -13.65 17.69
CA LEU A 107 5.65 -14.01 16.55
C LEU A 107 5.82 -15.50 16.14
N ARG A 108 7.04 -16.02 16.17
CA ARG A 108 7.36 -17.44 15.91
C ARG A 108 6.77 -18.43 16.92
N ARG A 109 6.39 -17.97 18.12
CA ARG A 109 5.71 -18.80 19.12
C ARG A 109 4.21 -18.94 18.87
N ARG A 110 3.64 -18.14 17.95
CA ARG A 110 2.25 -18.30 17.55
C ARG A 110 2.08 -19.59 16.74
N PRO A 111 0.88 -20.19 16.72
CA PRO A 111 0.53 -21.23 15.76
C PRO A 111 0.93 -20.88 14.32
N MET A 112 1.37 -21.89 13.56
CA MET A 112 1.93 -21.73 12.20
C MET A 112 0.94 -21.08 11.23
N ASP A 113 -0.34 -21.43 11.35
CA ASP A 113 -1.44 -20.83 10.59
C ASP A 113 -1.58 -19.33 10.86
N ILE A 114 -1.40 -18.88 12.10
CA ILE A 114 -1.39 -17.46 12.46
C ILE A 114 -0.17 -16.75 11.84
N GLN A 115 1.02 -17.36 11.91
CA GLN A 115 2.23 -16.82 11.28
C GLN A 115 2.05 -16.66 9.76
N LEU A 116 1.50 -17.67 9.10
CA LEU A 116 1.21 -17.62 7.66
C LEU A 116 0.15 -16.56 7.33
N ALA A 117 -0.94 -16.49 8.11
CA ALA A 117 -2.02 -15.55 7.86
C ALA A 117 -1.57 -14.09 7.98
N VAL A 118 -0.80 -13.76 9.03
CA VAL A 118 -0.31 -12.40 9.25
C VAL A 118 0.71 -11.99 8.18
N CYS A 119 1.64 -12.88 7.80
CA CYS A 119 2.63 -12.60 6.76
C CYS A 119 1.99 -12.47 5.37
N LYS A 120 1.01 -13.32 5.06
CA LYS A 120 0.24 -13.20 3.82
C LYS A 120 -0.53 -11.88 3.77
N ARG A 121 -1.21 -11.51 4.87
CA ARG A 121 -1.92 -10.24 4.97
C ARG A 121 -0.98 -9.04 4.81
N TYR A 122 0.23 -9.11 5.36
CA TYR A 122 1.27 -8.11 5.16
C TYR A 122 1.65 -7.98 3.68
N ALA A 123 2.00 -9.09 3.02
CA ALA A 123 2.40 -9.07 1.60
C ALA A 123 1.27 -8.63 0.66
N ASP A 124 0.02 -8.91 1.02
CA ASP A 124 -1.15 -8.46 0.26
C ASP A 124 -1.40 -6.95 0.38
N ASN A 125 -1.11 -6.37 1.55
CA ASN A 125 -1.39 -4.96 1.83
C ASN A 125 -0.16 -4.05 1.82
N TRP A 126 1.04 -4.57 1.53
CA TRP A 126 2.31 -3.83 1.65
C TRP A 126 2.32 -2.47 0.93
N TYR A 127 1.59 -2.36 -0.18
CA TYR A 127 1.47 -1.14 -0.97
C TYR A 127 0.64 -0.02 -0.32
N CYS A 128 -0.11 -0.33 0.74
CA CYS A 128 -0.83 0.66 1.54
C CYS A 128 0.14 1.44 2.43
N ASP A 129 -0.33 2.51 3.06
CA ASP A 129 0.44 3.20 4.09
C ASP A 129 0.65 2.34 5.34
N THR A 130 1.66 2.67 6.13
CA THR A 130 2.06 1.92 7.32
C THR A 130 0.94 1.80 8.35
N TYR A 131 0.12 2.85 8.51
CA TYR A 131 -1.00 2.82 9.47
C TYR A 131 -2.05 1.79 9.04
N THR A 132 -2.43 1.78 7.77
CA THR A 132 -3.36 0.80 7.22
C THR A 132 -2.87 -0.63 7.42
N ILE A 133 -1.60 -0.90 7.08
CA ILE A 133 -1.03 -2.25 7.26
C ILE A 133 -1.04 -2.64 8.74
N GLN A 134 -0.62 -1.75 9.65
CA GLN A 134 -0.67 -2.02 11.08
C GLN A 134 -2.09 -2.29 11.57
N HIS A 135 -3.09 -1.57 11.06
CA HIS A 135 -4.49 -1.78 11.41
C HIS A 135 -4.96 -3.16 10.98
N GLU A 136 -4.68 -3.56 9.74
CA GLU A 136 -5.04 -4.87 9.18
C GLU A 136 -4.40 -6.07 9.91
N LEU A 137 -3.24 -5.86 10.55
CA LEU A 137 -2.51 -6.92 11.23
C LEU A 137 -2.78 -6.98 12.75
N LYS A 138 -3.46 -5.99 13.34
CA LYS A 138 -3.68 -5.92 14.79
C LYS A 138 -4.57 -7.03 15.36
N ASP A 139 -5.39 -7.65 14.51
CA ASP A 139 -6.37 -8.65 14.92
C ASP A 139 -5.80 -10.09 14.98
N PHE A 140 -4.48 -10.26 14.79
CA PHE A 140 -3.75 -11.54 14.87
C PHE A 140 -2.92 -11.68 16.16
#